data_AF-A0A9E5GDI3-F1
#
_entry.id   AF-A0A9E5GDI3-F1
#
_cell.length_a   1.000
_cell.length_b   1.000
_cell.length_c   1.000
_cell.angle_alpha   90.00
_cell.angle_beta   90.00
_cell.angle_gamma   90.00
#
_symmetry.space_group_name_H-M   'P 1'
#
loop_
_entity.id
_entity.type
_entity.pdbx_description
1 polymer ?
#
loop_
_entity_poly.entity_id
_entity_poly.type
_entity_poly.pdbx_seq_one_letter_code
_entity_poly.pdbx_strand_id
1 'polypeptide(L)'
;MDRKPITVLTTILREGAKLPLYGTEMSAGADISACLENDIILEPGSYVKIPTGLSIQIPQGYEGQVRPRSGLAAKHGITVLNSPGTIDADYRGE
;
A
#
# COMPACT_ATOMS: atom_id res chain seq x y z
N MET A 1 7.95 -18.92 19.53
CA MET A 1 9.11 -18.42 18.77
C MET A 1 9.12 -16.92 18.90
N ASP A 2 10.15 -16.38 19.53
CA ASP A 2 10.30 -14.95 19.79
C ASP A 2 10.72 -14.27 18.47
N ARG A 3 9.73 -13.87 17.65
CA ARG A 3 10.01 -13.18 16.38
C ARG A 3 10.31 -11.73 16.70
N LYS A 4 11.56 -11.31 16.50
CA LYS A 4 11.94 -9.90 16.57
C LYS A 4 11.11 -9.09 15.57
N PRO A 5 10.70 -7.86 15.93
CA PRO A 5 9.99 -6.98 15.00
C PRO A 5 10.89 -6.69 13.79
N ILE A 6 10.27 -6.71 12.61
CA ILE A 6 10.91 -6.37 11.34
C ILE A 6 10.78 -4.87 11.16
N THR A 7 11.91 -4.18 10.94
CA THR A 7 11.89 -2.75 10.62
C THR A 7 11.75 -2.59 9.11
N VAL A 8 10.76 -1.82 8.69
CA VAL A 8 10.55 -1.42 7.29
C VAL A 8 10.78 0.08 7.20
N LEU A 9 11.80 0.50 6.44
CA LEU A 9 12.10 1.91 6.26
C LEU A 9 11.14 2.50 5.23
N THR A 10 10.56 3.66 5.54
CA THR A 10 9.60 4.35 4.68
C THR A 10 10.05 5.80 4.49
N THR A 11 10.14 6.23 3.24
CA THR A 11 10.48 7.61 2.85
C THR A 11 9.24 8.30 2.30
N ILE A 12 8.97 9.50 2.80
CA ILE A 12 7.93 10.39 2.26
C ILE A 12 8.50 11.11 1.04
N LEU A 13 7.89 10.88 -0.13
CA LEU A 13 8.31 11.45 -1.41
C LEU A 13 7.48 12.68 -1.81
N ARG A 14 6.25 12.80 -1.29
CA ARG A 14 5.30 13.85 -1.64
C ARG A 14 4.71 14.50 -0.39
N GLU A 15 4.43 15.80 -0.47
CA GLU A 15 3.66 16.50 0.55
C GLU A 15 2.25 15.89 0.67
N GLY A 16 1.76 15.73 1.90
CA GLY A 16 0.46 15.13 2.16
C GLY A 16 0.43 13.60 2.19
N ALA A 17 1.54 12.91 1.88
CA ALA A 17 1.63 11.46 2.03
C ALA A 17 1.43 11.04 3.49
N LYS A 18 0.70 9.95 3.71
CA LYS A 18 0.41 9.41 5.04
C LYS A 18 1.16 8.10 5.23
N LEU A 19 1.90 7.99 6.33
CA LEU A 19 2.56 6.73 6.68
C LEU A 19 1.52 5.62 6.85
N PRO A 20 1.81 4.38 6.41
CA PRO A 20 0.89 3.26 6.59
C PRO A 20 0.68 2.98 8.08
N LEU A 21 -0.57 2.71 8.45
CA LEU A 21 -0.94 2.43 9.84
C LEU A 21 -1.66 1.10 9.94
N TYR A 22 -1.27 0.30 10.93
CA TYR A 22 -2.03 -0.86 11.36
C TYR A 22 -3.25 -0.38 12.16
N GLY A 23 -4.44 -0.84 11.78
CA GLY A 23 -5.68 -0.40 12.46
C GLY A 23 -5.78 -0.90 13.90
N THR A 24 -5.18 -2.06 14.20
CA THR A 24 -5.13 -2.68 15.52
C THR A 24 -3.83 -3.46 15.68
N GLU A 25 -3.48 -3.84 16.92
CA GLU A 25 -2.30 -4.67 17.22
C GLU A 25 -2.30 -6.04 16.51
N MET A 26 -3.50 -6.56 16.20
CA MET A 26 -3.68 -7.86 15.54
C MET A 26 -3.88 -7.74 14.02
N SER A 27 -3.73 -6.54 13.45
CA SER A 27 -3.91 -6.32 12.01
C SER A 27 -2.78 -6.98 11.22
N ALA A 28 -3.16 -7.76 10.19
CA ALA A 28 -2.19 -8.43 9.32
C ALA A 28 -1.54 -7.49 8.28
N GLY A 29 -2.17 -6.34 8.00
CA GLY A 29 -1.67 -5.35 7.04
C GLY A 29 -1.95 -3.93 7.51
N ALA A 30 -1.18 -2.99 6.96
CA ALA A 30 -1.36 -1.56 7.18
C ALA A 30 -2.12 -0.95 6.00
N ASP A 31 -3.05 -0.03 6.27
CA ASP A 31 -3.78 0.69 5.22
C ASP A 31 -2.83 1.70 4.55
N ILE A 32 -2.83 1.73 3.21
CA ILE A 32 -2.09 2.71 2.39
C ILE A 32 -3.09 3.76 1.89
N SER A 33 -2.71 5.03 1.96
CA SER A 33 -3.54 6.15 1.51
C SER A 33 -3.12 6.63 0.12
N ALA A 34 -4.10 7.06 -0.67
CA ALA A 34 -3.85 7.82 -1.88
C ALA A 34 -3.25 9.20 -1.52
N CYS A 35 -2.21 9.61 -2.23
CA CYS A 35 -1.58 10.93 -2.09
C CYS A 35 -1.93 11.79 -3.31
N LEU A 36 -3.13 12.37 -3.29
CA LEU A 36 -3.71 13.13 -4.40
C LEU A 36 -3.90 14.59 -4.02
N GLU A 37 -3.67 15.49 -4.96
CA GLU A 37 -4.02 16.92 -4.82
C GLU A 37 -5.52 17.14 -5.05
N ASN A 38 -6.14 16.35 -5.95
CA ASN A 38 -7.54 16.45 -6.34
C ASN A 38 -8.15 15.05 -6.48
N ASP A 39 -9.47 14.97 -6.33
CA ASP A 39 -10.21 13.72 -6.51
C ASP A 39 -10.06 13.16 -7.94
N ILE A 40 -10.06 11.84 -8.06
CA ILE A 40 -10.06 11.12 -9.33
C ILE A 40 -11.38 10.39 -9.49
N ILE A 41 -12.04 10.60 -10.64
CA ILE A 41 -13.21 9.84 -11.06
C ILE A 41 -12.72 8.58 -11.77
N LEU A 42 -13.09 7.41 -11.26
CA LEU A 42 -12.78 6.12 -11.87
C LEU A 42 -14.03 5.56 -12.56
N GLU A 43 -14.03 5.62 -13.89
CA GLU A 43 -15.14 5.10 -14.70
C GLU A 43 -15.21 3.57 -14.66
N PRO A 44 -16.41 2.97 -14.81
CA PRO A 44 -16.57 1.51 -14.86
C PRO A 44 -15.65 0.85 -15.91
N GLY A 45 -14.93 -0.20 -15.51
CA GLY A 45 -14.00 -0.94 -16.37
C GLY A 45 -12.66 -0.25 -16.62
N SER A 46 -12.46 0.98 -16.12
CA SER A 46 -11.19 1.69 -16.21
C SER A 46 -10.23 1.32 -15.08
N TYR A 47 -8.95 1.57 -15.29
CA TYR A 47 -7.90 1.44 -14.27
C TYR A 47 -7.01 2.67 -14.27
N VAL A 48 -6.47 2.99 -13.11
CA VAL A 48 -5.58 4.14 -12.91
C VAL A 48 -4.51 3.79 -11.89
N LYS A 49 -3.28 4.27 -12.11
CA LYS A 49 -2.22 4.19 -11.11
C LYS A 49 -2.40 5.33 -10.11
N ILE A 50 -2.65 5.00 -8.84
CA ILE A 50 -2.81 5.97 -7.75
C ILE A 50 -1.48 6.12 -7.00
N PRO A 51 -0.91 7.34 -6.89
CA PRO A 51 0.29 7.58 -6.09
C PRO A 51 0.01 7.42 -4.59
N THR A 52 0.99 6.87 -3.88
CA THR A 52 0.98 6.75 -2.41
C THR A 52 1.79 7.87 -1.76
N GLY A 53 2.71 8.48 -2.50
CA GLY A 53 3.69 9.44 -2.01
C GLY A 53 4.77 8.80 -1.12
N LEU A 54 4.94 7.48 -1.17
CA LEU A 54 5.84 6.73 -0.30
C LEU A 54 6.81 5.87 -1.12
N SER A 55 8.06 5.78 -0.68
CA SER A 55 8.98 4.70 -1.06
C SER A 55 9.22 3.80 0.14
N ILE A 56 9.07 2.49 -0.04
CA ILE A 56 9.18 1.49 1.03
C ILE A 56 10.38 0.60 0.74
N GLN A 57 11.28 0.49 1.72
CA GLN A 57 12.42 -0.41 1.67
C GLN A 57 12.14 -1.65 2.51
N ILE A 58 11.77 -2.73 1.82
CA ILE A 58 11.57 -4.05 2.40
C ILE A 58 12.94 -4.68 2.71
N PRO A 59 13.16 -5.25 3.91
CA PRO A 59 14.42 -5.91 4.24
C PRO A 59 14.62 -7.21 3.45
N GLN A 60 15.88 -7.57 3.21
CA GLN A 60 16.24 -8.82 2.53
C GLN A 60 15.61 -10.04 3.22
N GLY A 61 15.09 -10.98 2.43
CA GLY A 61 14.40 -12.17 2.92
C GLY A 61 12.89 -11.98 3.13
N TYR A 62 12.36 -10.81 2.77
CA TYR A 62 10.94 -10.47 2.84
C TYR A 62 10.47 -9.85 1.52
N GLU A 63 9.16 -9.87 1.31
CA GLU A 63 8.46 -9.08 0.29
C GLU A 63 7.35 -8.26 0.95
N GLY A 64 7.00 -7.14 0.34
CA GLY A 64 5.74 -6.44 0.62
C GLY A 64 4.64 -6.96 -0.31
N GLN A 65 3.40 -6.99 0.17
CA GLN A 65 2.24 -7.34 -0.65
C GLN A 65 1.17 -6.26 -0.58
N VAL A 66 0.78 -5.73 -1.74
CA VAL A 66 -0.35 -4.81 -1.88
C VAL A 66 -1.61 -5.62 -2.21
N ARG A 67 -2.61 -5.52 -1.35
CA ARG A 67 -3.87 -6.27 -1.46
C ARG A 67 -5.09 -5.32 -1.45
N PRO A 68 -6.21 -5.71 -2.07
CA PRO A 68 -7.44 -4.92 -2.05
C PRO A 68 -8.00 -4.78 -0.63
N ARG A 69 -8.63 -3.64 -0.34
CA ARG A 69 -9.47 -3.48 0.85
C ARG A 69 -10.82 -4.13 0.59
N SER A 70 -11.17 -5.13 1.41
CA SER A 70 -12.42 -5.90 1.24
C SER A 70 -13.67 -5.02 1.21
N GLY A 71 -13.71 -3.95 2.01
CA GLY A 71 -14.82 -3.01 2.03
C GLY A 71 -15.02 -2.25 0.71
N LEU A 72 -13.92 -1.83 0.06
CA LEU A 72 -13.99 -1.16 -1.25
C LEU A 72 -14.37 -2.14 -2.36
N ALA A 73 -13.83 -3.36 -2.32
CA ALA A 73 -14.17 -4.42 -3.26
C ALA A 73 -15.66 -4.80 -3.18
N ALA A 74 -16.17 -5.07 -1.98
CA ALA A 74 -17.54 -5.53 -1.79
C ALA A 74 -18.60 -4.45 -2.07
N LYS A 75 -18.31 -3.18 -1.76
CA LYS A 75 -19.28 -2.08 -1.88
C LYS A 75 -19.22 -1.35 -3.22
N HIS A 76 -18.04 -1.30 -3.84
CA HIS A 76 -17.79 -0.44 -5.01
C HIS A 76 -17.13 -1.19 -6.17
N GLY A 77 -16.79 -2.49 -6.02
CA GLY A 77 -16.07 -3.23 -7.06
C GLY A 77 -14.63 -2.75 -7.29
N ILE A 78 -14.08 -1.92 -6.39
CA ILE A 78 -12.73 -1.39 -6.50
C ILE A 78 -11.72 -2.43 -6.02
N THR A 79 -10.75 -2.76 -6.86
CA THR A 79 -9.71 -3.75 -6.57
C THR A 79 -8.33 -3.26 -6.99
N VAL A 80 -7.30 -4.01 -6.59
CA VAL A 80 -5.92 -3.88 -7.07
C VAL A 80 -5.75 -4.90 -8.20
N LEU A 81 -5.59 -4.41 -9.43
CA LEU A 81 -5.61 -5.27 -10.63
C LEU A 81 -4.53 -6.36 -10.61
N ASN A 82 -3.36 -6.05 -10.07
CA ASN A 82 -2.23 -6.99 -9.95
C ASN A 82 -2.16 -7.68 -8.57
N SER A 83 -3.28 -7.79 -7.84
CA SER A 83 -3.28 -8.38 -6.49
C SER A 83 -2.93 -9.89 -6.47
N PRO A 84 -2.08 -10.35 -5.51
CA PRO A 84 -1.28 -9.52 -4.60
C PRO A 84 -0.13 -8.85 -5.38
N GLY A 85 -0.03 -7.52 -5.28
CA GLY A 85 1.05 -6.78 -5.91
C GLY A 85 2.34 -6.95 -5.10
N THR A 86 3.40 -7.47 -5.70
CA THR A 86 4.68 -7.72 -5.02
C THR A 86 5.55 -6.46 -4.96
N ILE A 87 6.10 -6.18 -3.77
CA ILE A 87 7.16 -5.19 -3.56
C ILE A 87 8.42 -5.96 -3.16
N ASP A 88 9.37 -6.06 -4.08
CA ASP A 88 10.63 -6.75 -3.85
C ASP A 88 11.57 -5.98 -2.90
N ALA A 89 12.49 -6.70 -2.25
CA ALA A 89 13.44 -6.12 -1.29
C ALA A 89 14.42 -5.10 -1.91
N ASP A 90 14.60 -5.10 -3.23
CA ASP A 90 15.43 -4.16 -3.98
C ASP A 90 14.63 -3.01 -4.62
N TYR A 91 13.30 -3.02 -4.54
CA TYR A 91 12.47 -1.92 -5.03
C TYR A 91 12.63 -0.67 -4.18
N ARG A 92 12.89 0.47 -4.83
CA ARG A 92 13.04 1.81 -4.18
C ARG A 92 12.22 2.90 -4.87
N GLY A 93 11.29 2.50 -5.73
CA GLY A 93 10.36 3.43 -6.36
C GLY A 93 9.19 3.77 -5.45
N GLU A 94 8.25 4.53 -6.00
CA GLU A 94 6.92 4.78 -5.40
C GLU A 94 5.95 3.62 -5.65
#